data_AF-A0A3C2DUC5-F1
#
_entry.id   AF-A0A3C2DUC5-F1
#
_cell.length_a   1.000
_cell.length_b   1.000
_cell.length_c   1.000
_cell.angle_alpha   90.00
_cell.angle_beta   90.00
_cell.angle_gamma   90.00
#
_symmetry.space_group_name_H-M   'P 1'
#
loop_
_entity.id
_entity.type
_entity.pdbx_description
1 polymer ?
#
loop_
_entity_poly.entity_id
_entity_poly.type
_entity_poly.pdbx_seq_one_letter_code
_entity_poly.pdbx_strand_id
1 'polypeptide(L)'
;MKNYVLKYNSPAEYSENGWQNEVLPIGNGMLGMCVFGKVGEEHLQFNEKTLWTGGPSKSRKDYMGGNVENSFEYLEKIRDALCRGDKKAVLKFKDKLVGIKDGYGAYQNFGEIVLKFPHSDFSDYERQLDITNSVCTVKYKSGGVSFTRECFASHNPSVIAEKITADKKGALNVEISFLPAHDTDNVKVQDNSLILYGRLSDNDLAYYARLCVTTDGEAVKGDGKLVIKNASYLVFALSAGTNYKNEYPNYRGDLPEGKVNLAIEEFLEKGYDKVKKDAIAEYKSLFDRFSFEITEFTSDKYTDKLLSLYRENPDSKDGRYLEELLCQYGRYLLISSSAENDELPANLQGVWNNSNSPAWGCDYHLNVNLQMCYWHAYVTGLFGTAKPMIRYMESLREPGRVTARCYHNIVSDEKNPENGWVCHTQNTPFGWTCPGWDFYWGWSPAASSWMMQNCFDYYAFTEDTDYLRSDIYPMMKENAVFWLQNLVYNKEQDRYVSSPSFSPEHGPISIGNTYEQTLIWQLFTDTEKAAKVLGDDDFAAKLEKIRVKLKPITKGRWGQIKEWYEEDEWYKSLRFRKLKYKLHSCQNRHRHASHLVGLYPGNAITDKTPDLIEACKV
;
A
#
# COMPACT_ATOMS: atom_id res chain seq x y z
N MET A 1 15.27 10.92 -23.36
CA MET A 1 14.16 10.18 -22.73
C MET A 1 12.91 10.38 -23.57
N LYS A 2 12.22 9.30 -23.89
CA LYS A 2 10.90 9.34 -24.52
C LYS A 2 9.89 10.02 -23.60
N ASN A 3 8.83 10.59 -24.18
CA ASN A 3 7.68 11.05 -23.41
C ASN A 3 6.65 9.92 -23.30
N TYR A 4 6.39 9.44 -22.10
CA TYR A 4 5.39 8.43 -21.79
C TYR A 4 4.05 9.07 -21.42
N VAL A 5 2.99 8.72 -22.16
CA VAL A 5 1.67 9.37 -22.02
C VAL A 5 0.53 8.34 -22.01
N LEU A 6 -0.23 8.38 -20.92
CA LEU A 6 -1.64 8.01 -20.74
C LEU A 6 -2.56 8.76 -21.71
N LYS A 7 -3.22 8.21 -22.73
CA LYS A 7 -4.00 9.04 -23.68
C LYS A 7 -5.34 8.44 -24.11
N TYR A 8 -6.42 9.25 -24.09
CA TYR A 8 -7.78 8.83 -24.44
C TYR A 8 -8.54 9.93 -25.19
N ASN A 9 -9.48 9.53 -26.06
CA ASN A 9 -10.34 10.42 -26.86
C ASN A 9 -11.78 10.52 -26.36
N SER A 10 -12.06 10.01 -25.17
CA SER A 10 -13.36 10.16 -24.51
C SER A 10 -13.19 10.42 -23.02
N PRO A 11 -14.13 11.16 -22.39
CA PRO A 11 -14.21 11.23 -20.94
C PRO A 11 -14.39 9.85 -20.32
N ALA A 12 -13.91 9.68 -19.09
CA ALA A 12 -14.23 8.50 -18.30
C ALA A 12 -15.73 8.44 -18.00
N GLU A 13 -16.28 7.23 -17.89
CA GLU A 13 -17.61 7.02 -17.34
C GLU A 13 -17.66 7.46 -15.87
N TYR A 14 -18.69 8.22 -15.47
CA TYR A 14 -18.88 8.56 -14.04
C TYR A 14 -19.67 7.44 -13.38
N SER A 15 -18.96 6.37 -13.02
CA SER A 15 -19.46 5.20 -12.30
C SER A 15 -18.33 4.56 -11.52
N GLU A 16 -18.63 3.60 -10.63
CA GLU A 16 -17.59 2.83 -9.92
C GLU A 16 -16.65 2.11 -10.90
N ASN A 17 -17.22 1.54 -11.98
CA ASN A 17 -16.44 0.90 -13.03
C ASN A 17 -15.59 1.90 -13.82
N GLY A 18 -16.13 3.06 -14.17
CA GLY A 18 -15.36 4.10 -14.83
C GLY A 18 -14.24 4.66 -13.94
N TRP A 19 -14.50 4.79 -12.63
CA TRP A 19 -13.49 5.22 -11.66
C TRP A 19 -12.30 4.26 -11.64
N GLN A 20 -12.52 2.95 -11.48
CA GLN A 20 -11.41 2.00 -11.37
C GLN A 20 -10.69 1.70 -12.71
N ASN A 21 -11.36 1.88 -13.86
CA ASN A 21 -10.82 1.45 -15.16
C ASN A 21 -10.36 2.61 -16.06
N GLU A 22 -10.89 3.82 -15.89
CA GLU A 22 -10.77 4.86 -16.91
C GLU A 22 -10.19 6.19 -16.41
N VAL A 23 -10.24 6.51 -15.11
CA VAL A 23 -9.73 7.78 -14.60
C VAL A 23 -8.21 7.88 -14.72
N LEU A 24 -7.70 9.12 -14.69
CA LEU A 24 -6.28 9.40 -14.61
C LEU A 24 -5.92 9.81 -13.19
N PRO A 25 -5.15 8.99 -12.44
CA PRO A 25 -4.75 9.32 -11.07
C PRO A 25 -3.57 10.29 -11.06
N ILE A 26 -3.59 11.25 -10.14
CA ILE A 26 -2.50 12.16 -9.78
C ILE A 26 -2.30 12.12 -8.27
N GLY A 27 -1.07 12.30 -7.79
CA GLY A 27 -0.80 12.45 -6.36
C GLY A 27 0.61 12.95 -6.06
N ASN A 28 0.80 13.44 -4.82
CA ASN A 28 2.08 13.95 -4.30
C ASN A 28 2.64 13.10 -3.14
N GLY A 29 2.17 11.87 -3.00
CA GLY A 29 2.36 11.04 -1.81
C GLY A 29 1.16 11.10 -0.88
N MET A 30 0.94 12.23 -0.19
CA MET A 30 -0.12 12.38 0.82
C MET A 30 -1.52 12.65 0.25
N LEU A 31 -1.62 13.39 -0.85
CA LEU A 31 -2.86 13.73 -1.55
C LEU A 31 -2.96 12.92 -2.84
N GLY A 32 -4.17 12.45 -3.13
CA GLY A 32 -4.53 11.79 -4.38
C GLY A 32 -5.73 12.48 -5.03
N MET A 33 -5.79 12.48 -6.36
CA MET A 33 -6.95 12.90 -7.15
C MET A 33 -7.11 12.03 -8.39
N CYS A 34 -8.34 11.61 -8.68
CA CYS A 34 -8.71 10.88 -9.88
C CYS A 34 -9.53 11.80 -10.81
N VAL A 35 -9.02 12.01 -12.03
CA VAL A 35 -9.61 12.91 -13.02
C VAL A 35 -10.45 12.10 -14.03
N PHE A 36 -11.75 12.40 -14.14
CA PHE A 36 -12.63 11.75 -15.10
C PHE A 36 -12.56 12.41 -16.49
N GLY A 37 -12.35 13.73 -16.53
CA GLY A 37 -12.21 14.47 -17.77
C GLY A 37 -13.54 14.81 -18.45
N LYS A 38 -14.66 14.86 -17.72
CA LYS A 38 -15.97 15.25 -18.26
C LYS A 38 -16.00 16.71 -18.73
N VAL A 39 -16.90 17.00 -19.68
CA VAL A 39 -17.00 18.33 -20.31
C VAL A 39 -18.01 19.24 -19.61
N GLY A 40 -19.23 18.74 -19.38
CA GLY A 40 -20.30 19.52 -18.73
C GLY A 40 -20.16 19.53 -17.20
N GLU A 41 -20.09 18.34 -16.59
CA GLU A 41 -19.97 18.19 -15.14
C GLU A 41 -18.77 17.29 -14.83
N GLU A 42 -17.65 17.89 -14.41
CA GLU A 42 -16.46 17.19 -13.94
C GLU A 42 -16.60 16.78 -12.49
N HIS A 43 -16.13 15.58 -12.20
CA HIS A 43 -15.94 15.05 -10.87
C HIS A 43 -14.45 14.81 -10.65
N LEU A 44 -13.87 15.47 -9.67
CA LEU A 44 -12.49 15.23 -9.25
C LEU A 44 -12.54 14.58 -7.87
N GLN A 45 -12.56 13.25 -7.86
CA GLN A 45 -12.50 12.50 -6.61
C GLN A 45 -11.11 12.69 -6.00
N PHE A 46 -11.04 13.01 -4.71
CA PHE A 46 -9.77 13.24 -4.02
C PHE A 46 -9.67 12.54 -2.67
N ASN A 47 -8.44 12.34 -2.24
CA ASN A 47 -8.08 11.63 -1.03
C ASN A 47 -6.97 12.34 -0.26
N GLU A 48 -6.92 12.05 1.04
CA GLU A 48 -5.80 12.35 1.92
C GLU A 48 -5.43 11.05 2.65
N LYS A 49 -4.13 10.71 2.68
CA LYS A 49 -3.65 9.37 3.07
C LYS A 49 -4.02 8.93 4.49
N THR A 50 -4.26 9.88 5.40
CA THR A 50 -4.48 9.64 6.83
C THR A 50 -5.96 9.62 7.23
N LEU A 51 -6.89 9.82 6.29
CA LEU A 51 -8.33 9.72 6.57
C LEU A 51 -8.80 8.27 6.71
N TRP A 52 -8.84 7.78 7.95
CA TRP A 52 -9.20 6.40 8.29
C TRP A 52 -10.20 6.31 9.43
N THR A 53 -11.14 5.36 9.30
CA THR A 53 -11.91 4.85 10.44
C THR A 53 -11.11 3.79 11.20
N GLY A 54 -11.58 3.35 12.37
CA GLY A 54 -10.90 2.41 13.26
C GLY A 54 -10.08 3.11 14.35
N GLY A 55 -9.24 2.34 15.03
CA GLY A 55 -8.35 2.87 16.05
C GLY A 55 -9.03 3.24 17.37
N PRO A 56 -8.29 3.91 18.28
CA PRO A 56 -8.81 4.37 19.56
C PRO A 56 -9.92 5.42 19.36
N SER A 57 -10.94 5.36 20.21
CA SER A 57 -12.06 6.32 20.18
C SER A 57 -12.74 6.38 21.55
N LYS A 58 -13.70 7.30 21.71
CA LYS A 58 -14.52 7.39 22.93
C LYS A 58 -15.31 6.10 23.21
N SER A 59 -15.70 5.38 22.17
CA SER A 59 -16.39 4.07 22.27
C SER A 59 -15.42 2.90 22.45
N ARG A 60 -14.13 3.08 22.13
CA ARG A 60 -13.07 2.06 22.22
C ARG A 60 -11.94 2.52 23.14
N LYS A 61 -12.24 2.66 24.44
CA LYS A 61 -11.28 3.16 25.45
C LYS A 61 -10.12 2.18 25.70
N ASP A 62 -10.41 0.88 25.65
CA ASP A 62 -9.44 -0.19 25.87
C ASP A 62 -8.91 -0.73 24.52
N TYR A 63 -8.76 0.17 23.54
CA TYR A 63 -8.26 -0.21 22.22
C TYR A 63 -6.84 -0.75 22.32
N MET A 64 -6.69 -2.04 22.02
CA MET A 64 -5.41 -2.76 22.02
C MET A 64 -5.10 -3.38 20.66
N GLY A 65 -5.45 -2.70 19.56
CA GLY A 65 -5.12 -3.16 18.20
C GLY A 65 -5.77 -4.48 17.81
N GLY A 66 -6.99 -4.74 18.28
CA GLY A 66 -7.77 -5.94 17.96
C GLY A 66 -7.38 -7.22 18.74
N ASN A 67 -6.37 -7.12 19.61
CA ASN A 67 -5.85 -8.26 20.37
C ASN A 67 -6.89 -8.82 21.37
N VAL A 68 -6.80 -10.13 21.62
CA VAL A 68 -7.57 -10.84 22.66
C VAL A 68 -6.61 -11.36 23.72
N GLU A 69 -6.85 -10.99 24.97
CA GLU A 69 -6.01 -11.41 26.10
C GLU A 69 -5.97 -12.93 26.28
N ASN A 70 -4.82 -13.45 26.70
CA ASN A 70 -4.58 -14.87 27.02
C ASN A 70 -4.84 -15.88 25.88
N SER A 71 -4.89 -15.43 24.62
CA SER A 71 -5.02 -16.32 23.45
C SER A 71 -3.87 -17.34 23.33
N PHE A 72 -2.70 -17.05 23.88
CA PHE A 72 -1.55 -17.96 23.93
C PHE A 72 -1.86 -19.31 24.62
N GLU A 73 -2.86 -19.39 25.52
CA GLU A 73 -3.26 -20.67 26.11
C GLU A 73 -3.77 -21.68 25.06
N TYR A 74 -4.30 -21.17 23.95
CA TYR A 74 -4.78 -22.00 22.84
C TYR A 74 -3.67 -22.33 21.86
N LEU A 75 -2.63 -21.50 21.76
CA LEU A 75 -1.44 -21.80 20.97
C LEU A 75 -0.81 -23.13 21.41
N GLU A 76 -0.60 -23.30 22.72
CA GLU A 76 -0.03 -24.54 23.28
C GLU A 76 -0.96 -25.75 23.07
N LYS A 77 -2.28 -25.57 23.21
CA LYS A 77 -3.26 -26.64 22.93
C LYS A 77 -3.25 -27.07 21.46
N ILE A 78 -3.07 -26.13 20.53
CA ILE A 78 -2.97 -26.42 19.10
C ILE A 78 -1.65 -27.14 18.80
N ARG A 79 -0.53 -26.71 19.39
CA ARG A 79 0.77 -27.38 19.25
C ARG A 79 0.71 -28.84 19.71
N ASP A 80 0.16 -29.11 20.90
CA ASP A 80 -0.05 -30.48 21.39
C ASP A 80 -0.98 -31.28 20.46
N ALA A 81 -2.10 -30.69 20.04
CA ALA A 81 -3.05 -31.35 19.15
C ALA A 81 -2.41 -31.72 17.79
N LEU A 82 -1.58 -30.83 17.21
CA LEU A 82 -0.84 -31.10 15.99
C LEU A 82 0.15 -32.26 16.19
N CYS A 83 0.95 -32.24 17.26
CA CYS A 83 1.89 -33.31 17.58
C CYS A 83 1.21 -34.69 17.76
N ARG A 84 -0.01 -34.72 18.32
CA ARG A 84 -0.80 -35.96 18.47
C ARG A 84 -1.63 -36.33 17.23
N GLY A 85 -1.61 -35.51 16.18
CA GLY A 85 -2.44 -35.68 14.99
C GLY A 85 -3.95 -35.49 15.23
N ASP A 86 -4.34 -34.83 16.33
CA ASP A 86 -5.74 -34.59 16.72
C ASP A 86 -6.35 -33.39 16.00
N LYS A 87 -6.79 -33.64 14.77
CA LYS A 87 -7.40 -32.60 13.91
C LYS A 87 -8.65 -31.97 14.50
N LYS A 88 -9.44 -32.71 15.28
CA LYS A 88 -10.68 -32.16 15.86
C LYS A 88 -10.33 -31.10 16.89
N ALA A 89 -9.31 -31.35 17.69
CA ALA A 89 -8.81 -30.36 18.64
C ALA A 89 -8.21 -29.14 17.92
N VAL A 90 -7.39 -29.33 16.87
CA VAL A 90 -6.84 -28.21 16.06
C VAL A 90 -7.97 -27.31 15.53
N LEU A 91 -8.97 -27.90 14.87
CA LEU A 91 -10.09 -27.14 14.30
C LEU A 91 -10.95 -26.46 15.38
N LYS A 92 -11.07 -27.06 16.57
CA LYS A 92 -11.81 -26.48 17.70
C LYS A 92 -11.09 -25.25 18.28
N PHE A 93 -9.76 -25.28 18.35
CA PHE A 93 -8.98 -24.24 19.03
C PHE A 93 -8.48 -23.14 18.10
N LYS A 94 -8.38 -23.36 16.78
CA LYS A 94 -7.89 -22.34 15.83
C LYS A 94 -8.67 -21.01 15.93
N ASP A 95 -9.97 -21.06 16.19
CA ASP A 95 -10.86 -19.89 16.30
C ASP A 95 -10.65 -19.11 17.60
N LYS A 96 -9.64 -19.47 18.40
CA LYS A 96 -9.17 -18.74 19.59
C LYS A 96 -7.82 -18.04 19.34
N LEU A 97 -7.18 -18.30 18.20
CA LEU A 97 -6.01 -17.59 17.70
C LEU A 97 -6.40 -16.57 16.62
N VAL A 98 -7.44 -15.78 16.91
CA VAL A 98 -7.98 -14.74 16.03
C VAL A 98 -8.17 -13.45 16.82
N GLY A 99 -8.13 -12.31 16.13
CA GLY A 99 -8.47 -11.00 16.69
C GLY A 99 -9.97 -10.71 16.64
N ILE A 100 -10.38 -9.61 17.28
CA ILE A 100 -11.74 -9.07 17.14
C ILE A 100 -11.91 -8.32 15.82
N LYS A 101 -13.09 -7.76 15.54
CA LYS A 101 -13.35 -6.91 14.37
C LYS A 101 -13.46 -5.42 14.69
N ASP A 102 -13.96 -5.10 15.89
CA ASP A 102 -14.22 -3.72 16.29
C ASP A 102 -12.92 -2.92 16.41
N GLY A 103 -12.90 -1.73 15.80
CA GLY A 103 -11.71 -0.87 15.73
C GLY A 103 -10.73 -1.18 14.60
N TYR A 104 -11.01 -2.15 13.72
CA TYR A 104 -10.19 -2.40 12.52
C TYR A 104 -10.20 -1.18 11.59
N GLY A 105 -11.39 -0.79 11.13
CA GLY A 105 -11.58 0.38 10.27
C GLY A 105 -11.23 0.14 8.81
N ALA A 106 -11.24 1.23 8.04
CA ALA A 106 -10.95 1.25 6.61
C ALA A 106 -10.49 2.64 6.16
N TYR A 107 -9.74 2.69 5.05
CA TYR A 107 -9.44 3.94 4.37
C TYR A 107 -10.72 4.57 3.83
N GLN A 108 -10.83 5.89 3.88
CA GLN A 108 -12.06 6.60 3.51
C GLN A 108 -11.87 7.44 2.24
N ASN A 109 -12.96 7.62 1.50
CA ASN A 109 -13.02 8.63 0.44
C ASN A 109 -13.13 10.00 1.10
N PHE A 110 -12.31 10.97 0.72
CA PHE A 110 -12.43 12.32 1.29
C PHE A 110 -13.64 13.05 0.72
N GLY A 111 -13.89 12.90 -0.59
CA GLY A 111 -14.96 13.57 -1.30
C GLY A 111 -14.60 13.88 -2.74
N GLU A 112 -15.41 14.72 -3.39
CA GLU A 112 -15.18 15.14 -4.77
C GLU A 112 -15.28 16.65 -4.92
N ILE A 113 -14.47 17.23 -5.80
CA ILE A 113 -14.72 18.56 -6.33
C ILE A 113 -15.60 18.39 -7.58
N VAL A 114 -16.71 19.11 -7.62
CA VAL A 114 -17.60 19.15 -8.77
C VAL A 114 -17.39 20.47 -9.51
N LEU A 115 -17.07 20.40 -10.81
CA LEU A 115 -16.97 21.56 -11.69
C LEU A 115 -18.09 21.49 -12.73
N LYS A 116 -19.05 22.41 -12.64
CA LYS A 116 -20.17 22.50 -13.59
C LYS A 116 -19.92 23.62 -14.58
N PHE A 117 -19.73 23.23 -15.83
CA PHE A 117 -19.60 24.12 -16.97
C PHE A 117 -20.92 24.17 -17.75
N PRO A 118 -21.29 25.32 -18.34
CA PRO A 118 -22.45 25.42 -19.23
C PRO A 118 -22.13 24.85 -20.63
N HIS A 119 -21.57 23.65 -20.69
CA HIS A 119 -21.11 22.98 -21.91
C HIS A 119 -21.90 21.68 -22.12
N SER A 120 -22.45 21.47 -23.31
CA SER A 120 -23.21 20.25 -23.64
C SER A 120 -22.64 19.54 -24.88
N ASP A 121 -22.48 20.26 -25.99
CA ASP A 121 -21.89 19.74 -27.22
C ASP A 121 -20.39 20.03 -27.26
N PHE A 122 -19.59 19.02 -27.62
CA PHE A 122 -18.14 19.18 -27.71
C PHE A 122 -17.49 18.43 -28.86
N SER A 123 -16.32 18.92 -29.27
CA SER A 123 -15.46 18.30 -30.29
C SER A 123 -13.98 18.42 -29.89
N ASP A 124 -13.08 17.86 -30.71
CA ASP A 124 -11.63 17.91 -30.52
C ASP A 124 -11.21 17.50 -29.09
N TYR A 125 -11.89 16.48 -28.56
CA TYR A 125 -11.69 16.03 -27.19
C TYR A 125 -10.45 15.14 -27.07
N GLU A 126 -9.66 15.41 -26.04
CA GLU A 126 -8.54 14.58 -25.64
C GLU A 126 -8.29 14.73 -24.14
N ARG A 127 -8.06 13.62 -23.44
CA ARG A 127 -7.49 13.64 -22.09
C ARG A 127 -6.22 12.80 -22.06
N GLN A 128 -5.25 13.26 -21.28
CA GLN A 128 -3.98 12.59 -21.15
C GLN A 128 -3.36 12.75 -19.76
N LEU A 129 -2.55 11.77 -19.37
CA LEU A 129 -1.65 11.83 -18.23
C LEU A 129 -0.23 11.65 -18.76
N ASP A 130 0.53 12.74 -18.80
CA ASP A 130 1.96 12.72 -19.06
C ASP A 130 2.68 12.25 -17.79
N ILE A 131 3.08 10.97 -17.77
CA ILE A 131 3.79 10.39 -16.62
C ILE A 131 5.28 10.73 -16.65
N THR A 132 5.78 11.40 -17.68
CA THR A 132 7.16 11.93 -17.70
C THR A 132 7.27 13.22 -16.89
N ASN A 133 6.16 13.97 -16.83
CA ASN A 133 6.07 15.26 -16.13
C ASN A 133 5.05 15.26 -14.97
N SER A 134 4.30 14.18 -14.76
CA SER A 134 3.23 14.08 -13.77
C SER A 134 2.14 15.17 -13.94
N VAL A 135 1.70 15.37 -15.18
CA VAL A 135 0.66 16.37 -15.53
C VAL A 135 -0.49 15.70 -16.28
N CYS A 136 -1.71 15.86 -15.76
CA CYS A 136 -2.94 15.48 -16.45
C CYS A 136 -3.45 16.69 -17.25
N THR A 137 -3.90 16.45 -18.47
CA THR A 137 -4.44 17.48 -19.35
C THR A 137 -5.75 17.02 -19.97
N VAL A 138 -6.76 17.88 -19.99
CA VAL A 138 -7.98 17.69 -20.76
C VAL A 138 -8.17 18.86 -21.71
N LYS A 139 -8.42 18.57 -22.99
CA LYS A 139 -8.67 19.54 -24.05
C LYS A 139 -9.97 19.21 -24.75
N TYR A 140 -10.76 20.22 -25.08
CA TYR A 140 -11.97 20.08 -25.88
C TYR A 140 -12.39 21.44 -26.43
N LYS A 141 -13.30 21.43 -27.41
CA LYS A 141 -14.02 22.63 -27.86
C LYS A 141 -15.49 22.53 -27.51
N SER A 142 -16.07 23.64 -27.08
CA SER A 142 -17.52 23.78 -26.84
C SER A 142 -17.96 25.19 -27.25
N GLY A 143 -19.07 25.29 -27.98
CA GLY A 143 -19.56 26.60 -28.49
C GLY A 143 -18.55 27.38 -29.34
N GLY A 144 -17.63 26.68 -30.03
CA GLY A 144 -16.56 27.31 -30.82
C GLY A 144 -15.38 27.87 -30.01
N VAL A 145 -15.33 27.63 -28.71
CA VAL A 145 -14.24 28.04 -27.80
C VAL A 145 -13.44 26.80 -27.40
N SER A 146 -12.11 26.90 -27.43
CA SER A 146 -11.23 25.83 -26.96
C SER A 146 -10.96 25.98 -25.46
N PHE A 147 -11.12 24.89 -24.72
CA PHE A 147 -10.85 24.79 -23.30
C PHE A 147 -9.68 23.84 -23.05
N THR A 148 -8.80 24.22 -22.13
CA THR A 148 -7.71 23.36 -21.64
C THR A 148 -7.72 23.34 -20.13
N ARG A 149 -7.56 22.16 -19.55
CA ARG A 149 -7.45 21.90 -18.12
C ARG A 149 -6.14 21.19 -17.86
N GLU A 150 -5.29 21.73 -17.00
CA GLU A 150 -4.00 21.15 -16.64
C GLU A 150 -3.92 20.96 -15.12
N CYS A 151 -3.89 19.71 -14.67
CA CYS A 151 -3.84 19.31 -13.27
C CYS A 151 -2.48 18.68 -12.93
N PHE A 152 -1.94 19.01 -11.77
CA PHE A 152 -0.71 18.42 -11.22
C PHE A 152 -0.76 18.41 -9.69
N ALA A 153 0.07 17.57 -9.07
CA ALA A 153 0.27 17.56 -7.63
C ALA A 153 1.68 18.02 -7.28
N SER A 154 1.80 18.77 -6.19
CA SER A 154 3.04 19.33 -5.66
C SER A 154 3.24 18.84 -4.24
N HIS A 155 4.45 18.43 -3.88
CA HIS A 155 4.78 18.06 -2.51
C HIS A 155 5.07 19.30 -1.64
N ASN A 156 5.69 20.35 -2.22
CA ASN A 156 6.02 21.60 -1.51
C ASN A 156 5.69 22.87 -2.33
N PRO A 157 4.57 23.57 -2.03
CA PRO A 157 3.59 23.25 -0.99
C PRO A 157 2.81 21.98 -1.31
N SER A 158 2.27 21.30 -0.30
CA SER A 158 1.46 20.09 -0.48
C SER A 158 0.07 20.45 -1.00
N VAL A 159 -0.08 20.49 -2.33
CA VAL A 159 -1.33 20.84 -3.00
C VAL A 159 -1.54 19.99 -4.27
N ILE A 160 -2.80 19.82 -4.66
CA ILE A 160 -3.18 19.46 -6.04
C ILE A 160 -3.78 20.70 -6.68
N ALA A 161 -3.26 21.11 -7.84
CA ALA A 161 -3.67 22.33 -8.51
C ALA A 161 -4.09 22.08 -9.95
N GLU A 162 -5.13 22.77 -10.39
CA GLU A 162 -5.61 22.73 -11.77
C GLU A 162 -5.75 24.14 -12.33
N LYS A 163 -5.30 24.33 -13.57
CA LYS A 163 -5.53 25.54 -14.36
C LYS A 163 -6.46 25.24 -15.51
N ILE A 164 -7.51 26.04 -15.62
CA ILE A 164 -8.51 25.99 -16.67
C ILE A 164 -8.39 27.27 -17.50
N THR A 165 -8.28 27.14 -18.83
CA THR A 165 -8.16 28.28 -19.75
C THR A 165 -9.14 28.16 -20.90
N ALA A 166 -9.72 29.28 -21.31
CA ALA A 166 -10.47 29.43 -22.55
C ALA A 166 -9.66 30.26 -23.56
N ASP A 167 -9.68 29.91 -24.85
CA ASP A 167 -8.99 30.67 -25.91
C ASP A 167 -9.72 31.97 -26.31
N LYS A 168 -10.92 32.19 -25.76
CA LYS A 168 -11.71 33.42 -25.93
C LYS A 168 -11.86 34.14 -24.60
N LYS A 169 -11.46 35.42 -24.57
CA LYS A 169 -11.58 36.28 -23.39
C LYS A 169 -13.02 36.28 -22.84
N GLY A 170 -13.16 36.03 -21.55
CA GLY A 170 -14.44 36.05 -20.85
C GLY A 170 -15.38 34.87 -21.17
N ALA A 171 -14.91 33.82 -21.82
CA ALA A 171 -15.75 32.67 -22.18
C ALA A 171 -15.85 31.59 -21.08
N LEU A 172 -14.96 31.61 -20.08
CA LEU A 172 -14.96 30.62 -19.00
C LEU A 172 -15.97 30.98 -17.92
N ASN A 173 -16.93 30.08 -17.71
CA ASN A 173 -17.90 30.14 -16.64
C ASN A 173 -17.96 28.76 -15.96
N VAL A 174 -17.86 28.71 -14.64
CA VAL A 174 -17.84 27.45 -13.89
C VAL A 174 -18.44 27.64 -12.50
N GLU A 175 -19.28 26.70 -12.09
CA GLU A 175 -19.69 26.53 -10.69
C GLU A 175 -18.81 25.43 -10.06
N ILE A 176 -18.28 25.73 -8.87
CA ILE A 176 -17.38 24.87 -8.10
C ILE A 176 -18.05 24.57 -6.76
N SER A 177 -18.13 23.29 -6.40
CA SER A 177 -18.64 22.83 -5.12
C SER A 177 -17.92 21.56 -4.67
N PHE A 178 -18.05 21.21 -3.39
CA PHE A 178 -17.73 19.85 -2.94
C PHE A 178 -18.96 18.95 -3.02
N LEU A 179 -18.76 17.68 -3.34
CA LEU A 179 -19.71 16.61 -3.07
C LEU A 179 -19.26 15.90 -1.77
N PRO A 180 -20.01 16.04 -0.66
CA PRO A 180 -19.72 15.38 0.61
C PRO A 180 -19.64 13.85 0.51
N ALA A 181 -18.71 13.24 1.24
CA ALA A 181 -18.56 11.80 1.40
C ALA A 181 -18.98 11.30 2.80
N HIS A 182 -19.18 12.19 3.76
CA HIS A 182 -19.50 11.85 5.15
C HIS A 182 -20.70 12.65 5.68
N ASP A 183 -21.49 12.03 6.55
CA ASP A 183 -22.66 12.68 7.19
C ASP A 183 -22.28 13.89 8.07
N THR A 184 -21.02 13.98 8.48
CA THR A 184 -20.47 15.05 9.31
C THR A 184 -19.78 16.15 8.52
N ASP A 185 -19.81 16.07 7.19
CA ASP A 185 -19.22 17.06 6.30
C ASP A 185 -19.93 18.40 6.42
N ASN A 186 -19.14 19.45 6.60
CA ASN A 186 -19.59 20.83 6.56
C ASN A 186 -18.84 21.56 5.45
N VAL A 187 -19.57 22.28 4.61
CA VAL A 187 -19.00 23.11 3.55
C VAL A 187 -19.28 24.57 3.85
N LYS A 188 -18.26 25.40 3.79
CA LYS A 188 -18.39 26.87 3.88
C LYS A 188 -17.57 27.57 2.82
N VAL A 189 -18.01 28.77 2.46
CA VAL A 189 -17.28 29.68 1.58
C VAL A 189 -16.60 30.75 2.42
N GLN A 190 -15.30 30.92 2.27
CA GLN A 190 -14.52 31.96 2.94
C GLN A 190 -13.54 32.55 1.95
N ASP A 191 -13.56 33.88 1.78
CA ASP A 191 -12.78 34.57 0.74
C ASP A 191 -13.06 33.95 -0.64
N ASN A 192 -12.02 33.62 -1.41
CA ASN A 192 -12.15 32.85 -2.66
C ASN A 192 -11.83 31.37 -2.42
N SER A 193 -12.27 30.82 -1.29
CA SER A 193 -12.05 29.42 -0.93
C SER A 193 -13.35 28.70 -0.60
N LEU A 194 -13.42 27.42 -0.99
CA LEU A 194 -14.32 26.44 -0.41
C LEU A 194 -13.57 25.65 0.65
N ILE A 195 -14.21 25.45 1.80
CA ILE A 195 -13.65 24.69 2.91
C ILE A 195 -14.59 23.55 3.23
N LEU A 196 -14.08 22.33 3.21
CA LEU A 196 -14.76 21.10 3.65
C LEU A 196 -14.12 20.64 4.96
N TYR A 197 -14.91 20.41 5.99
CA TYR A 197 -14.38 20.00 7.30
C TYR A 197 -15.39 19.19 8.10
N GLY A 198 -14.88 18.37 9.02
CA GLY A 198 -15.71 17.56 9.88
C GLY A 198 -14.90 16.63 10.78
N ARG A 199 -15.58 15.64 11.35
CA ARG A 199 -14.99 14.58 12.17
C ARG A 199 -15.61 13.25 11.81
N LEU A 200 -14.80 12.21 11.61
CA LEU A 200 -15.33 10.88 11.30
C LEU A 200 -16.17 10.36 12.48
N SER A 201 -17.41 9.95 12.22
CA SER A 201 -18.33 9.48 13.26
C SER A 201 -17.82 8.26 14.02
N ASP A 202 -16.98 7.44 13.40
CA ASP A 202 -16.43 6.22 14.00
C ASP A 202 -15.37 6.51 15.10
N ASN A 203 -14.44 7.43 14.85
CA ASN A 203 -13.25 7.61 15.71
C ASN A 203 -12.90 9.06 16.04
N ASP A 204 -13.77 10.02 15.73
CA ASP A 204 -13.60 11.45 16.04
C ASP A 204 -12.37 12.10 15.36
N LEU A 205 -11.76 11.45 14.36
CA LEU A 205 -10.64 11.99 13.58
C LEU A 205 -11.12 13.23 12.83
N ALA A 206 -10.52 14.38 13.11
CA ALA A 206 -10.82 15.64 12.45
C ALA A 206 -10.16 15.71 11.09
N TYR A 207 -10.89 16.18 10.09
CA TYR A 207 -10.40 16.40 8.74
C TYR A 207 -10.78 17.79 8.25
N TYR A 208 -9.94 18.34 7.38
CA TYR A 208 -10.10 19.67 6.82
C TYR A 208 -9.48 19.71 5.42
N ALA A 209 -10.20 20.27 4.46
CA ALA A 209 -9.73 20.57 3.12
C ALA A 209 -10.08 22.01 2.74
N ARG A 210 -9.17 22.66 2.03
CA ARG A 210 -9.36 24.00 1.48
C ARG A 210 -9.03 23.98 -0.01
N LEU A 211 -10.01 24.37 -0.81
CA LEU A 211 -9.86 24.66 -2.23
C LEU A 211 -9.88 26.18 -2.42
N CYS A 212 -8.76 26.77 -2.82
CA CYS A 212 -8.65 28.20 -3.08
C CYS A 212 -8.64 28.48 -4.59
N VAL A 213 -9.32 29.54 -5.02
CA VAL A 213 -9.48 29.93 -6.42
C VAL A 213 -8.84 31.29 -6.71
N THR A 214 -8.12 31.37 -7.82
CA THR A 214 -7.67 32.62 -8.45
C THR A 214 -8.15 32.67 -9.90
N THR A 215 -8.56 33.84 -10.38
CA THR A 215 -9.16 34.01 -11.71
C THR A 215 -9.07 35.46 -12.16
N ASP A 216 -9.15 35.71 -13.48
CA ASP A 216 -9.34 37.06 -14.06
C ASP A 216 -10.82 37.45 -14.21
N GLY A 217 -11.75 36.54 -13.91
CA GLY A 217 -13.19 36.78 -13.93
C GLY A 217 -13.75 37.26 -12.57
N GLU A 218 -15.08 37.26 -12.49
CA GLU A 218 -15.80 37.57 -11.25
C GLU A 218 -16.04 36.29 -10.45
N ALA A 219 -15.64 36.28 -9.17
CA ALA A 219 -15.94 35.20 -8.23
C ALA A 219 -17.14 35.55 -7.35
N VAL A 220 -18.27 34.90 -7.60
CA VAL A 220 -19.52 35.06 -6.84
C VAL A 220 -19.64 33.95 -5.80
N LYS A 221 -19.78 34.35 -4.54
CA LYS A 221 -19.93 33.42 -3.41
C LYS A 221 -21.40 33.04 -3.25
N GLY A 222 -21.68 31.74 -3.20
CA GLY A 222 -23.00 31.19 -2.91
C GLY A 222 -22.99 30.35 -1.63
N ASP A 223 -24.14 29.78 -1.28
CA ASP A 223 -24.24 28.83 -0.18
C ASP A 223 -23.56 27.50 -0.55
N GLY A 224 -22.41 27.20 0.07
CA GLY A 224 -21.63 25.99 -0.19
C GLY A 224 -20.94 25.90 -1.57
N LYS A 225 -20.91 26.98 -2.36
CA LYS A 225 -20.36 26.98 -3.72
C LYS A 225 -19.72 28.31 -4.15
N LEU A 226 -18.80 28.24 -5.11
CA LEU A 226 -18.19 29.37 -5.79
C LEU A 226 -18.59 29.37 -7.26
N VAL A 227 -19.08 30.50 -7.78
CA VAL A 227 -19.44 30.65 -9.19
C VAL A 227 -18.51 31.66 -9.84
N ILE A 228 -17.78 31.21 -10.84
CA ILE A 228 -16.81 32.03 -11.58
C ILE A 228 -17.43 32.41 -12.91
N LYS A 229 -17.46 33.71 -13.20
CA LYS A 229 -18.13 34.27 -14.38
C LYS A 229 -17.17 35.07 -15.23
N ASN A 230 -17.38 35.01 -16.54
CA ASN A 230 -16.71 35.85 -17.53
C ASN A 230 -15.17 35.83 -17.40
N ALA A 231 -14.59 34.68 -17.06
CA ALA A 231 -13.14 34.50 -16.94
C ALA A 231 -12.52 34.14 -18.29
N SER A 232 -11.20 34.33 -18.42
CA SER A 232 -10.38 33.71 -19.45
C SER A 232 -9.56 32.55 -18.85
N TYR A 233 -9.24 32.64 -17.55
CA TYR A 233 -8.63 31.53 -16.82
C TYR A 233 -9.15 31.42 -15.39
N LEU A 234 -8.99 30.22 -14.85
CA LEU A 234 -9.14 29.91 -13.44
C LEU A 234 -7.99 29.00 -13.02
N VAL A 235 -7.43 29.23 -11.84
CA VAL A 235 -6.58 28.28 -11.15
C VAL A 235 -7.22 27.96 -9.81
N PHE A 236 -7.36 26.67 -9.48
CA PHE A 236 -7.60 26.26 -8.12
C PHE A 236 -6.41 25.47 -7.56
N ALA A 237 -6.23 25.54 -6.24
CA ALA A 237 -5.35 24.66 -5.47
C ALA A 237 -6.13 24.05 -4.30
N LEU A 238 -5.98 22.75 -4.11
CA LEU A 238 -6.57 21.96 -3.04
C LEU A 238 -5.45 21.45 -2.12
N SER A 239 -5.61 21.67 -0.81
CA SER A 239 -4.88 20.95 0.22
C SER A 239 -5.88 20.34 1.20
N ALA A 240 -5.51 19.19 1.77
CA ALA A 240 -6.30 18.48 2.77
C ALA A 240 -5.39 17.88 3.85
N GLY A 241 -5.96 17.61 5.02
CA GLY A 241 -5.25 16.99 6.14
C GLY A 241 -6.21 16.46 7.19
N THR A 242 -5.68 15.60 8.06
CA THR A 242 -6.37 15.18 9.29
C THR A 242 -5.54 15.52 10.53
N ASN A 243 -6.10 15.30 11.71
CA ASN A 243 -5.34 15.32 12.96
C ASN A 243 -4.77 13.94 13.34
N TYR A 244 -4.57 13.04 12.37
CA TYR A 244 -3.80 11.81 12.58
C TYR A 244 -2.37 12.17 12.97
N LYS A 245 -1.78 11.32 13.79
CA LYS A 245 -0.35 11.32 14.07
C LYS A 245 0.04 9.88 14.36
N ASN A 246 1.14 9.40 13.81
CA ASN A 246 1.60 8.04 14.09
C ASN A 246 2.29 7.96 15.46
N GLU A 247 1.51 8.03 16.54
CA GLU A 247 1.98 8.02 17.92
C GLU A 247 1.09 7.10 18.78
N TYR A 248 1.59 5.90 19.05
CA TYR A 248 0.91 4.93 19.93
C TYR A 248 0.84 5.46 21.38
N PRO A 249 -0.27 5.24 22.11
CA PRO A 249 -1.49 4.54 21.71
C PRO A 249 -2.59 5.45 21.14
N ASN A 250 -2.35 6.77 21.07
CA ASN A 250 -3.42 7.75 20.87
C ASN A 250 -3.75 8.02 19.40
N TYR A 251 -2.73 8.00 18.53
CA TYR A 251 -2.81 8.25 17.10
C TYR A 251 -3.50 9.56 16.70
N ARG A 252 -3.31 10.61 17.49
CA ARG A 252 -3.90 11.95 17.29
C ARG A 252 -2.86 13.02 17.57
N GLY A 253 -2.84 14.05 16.73
CA GLY A 253 -2.03 15.26 16.88
C GLY A 253 -2.88 16.53 16.79
N ASP A 254 -2.24 17.60 16.31
CA ASP A 254 -2.85 18.92 16.15
C ASP A 254 -3.92 18.93 15.06
N LEU A 255 -4.87 19.88 15.15
CA LEU A 255 -5.91 20.04 14.14
C LEU A 255 -5.30 20.42 12.77
N PRO A 256 -5.84 19.88 11.65
CA PRO A 256 -5.24 20.03 10.33
C PRO A 256 -5.31 21.44 9.74
N GLU A 257 -6.17 22.32 10.26
CA GLU A 257 -6.48 23.62 9.65
C GLU A 257 -5.23 24.47 9.41
N GLY A 258 -4.31 24.51 10.39
CA GLY A 258 -3.08 25.30 10.28
C GLY A 258 -2.16 24.82 9.14
N LYS A 259 -1.90 23.50 9.09
CA LYS A 259 -1.05 22.88 8.05
C LYS A 259 -1.66 23.05 6.65
N VAL A 260 -2.98 22.87 6.53
CA VAL A 260 -3.69 23.01 5.26
C VAL A 260 -3.70 24.47 4.79
N ASN A 261 -3.95 25.43 5.68
CA ASN A 261 -3.94 26.84 5.32
C ASN A 261 -2.55 27.32 4.90
N LEU A 262 -1.50 26.91 5.62
CA LEU A 262 -0.13 27.23 5.27
C LEU A 262 0.25 26.74 3.85
N ALA A 263 -0.11 25.50 3.50
CA ALA A 263 0.16 24.97 2.16
C ALA A 263 -0.54 25.79 1.05
N ILE A 264 -1.77 26.24 1.29
CA ILE A 264 -2.49 27.11 0.35
C ILE A 264 -1.85 28.50 0.27
N GLU A 265 -1.43 29.06 1.39
CA GLU A 265 -0.77 30.38 1.45
C GLU A 265 0.56 30.37 0.71
N GLU A 266 1.40 29.36 0.93
CA GLU A 266 2.64 29.15 0.18
C GLU A 266 2.41 28.98 -1.33
N PHE A 267 1.31 28.31 -1.73
CA PHE A 267 0.95 28.18 -3.14
C PHE A 267 0.60 29.53 -3.76
N LEU A 268 -0.21 30.34 -3.06
CA LEU A 268 -0.61 31.66 -3.51
C LEU A 268 0.58 32.62 -3.59
N GLU A 269 1.52 32.54 -2.66
CA GLU A 269 2.74 33.35 -2.66
C GLU A 269 3.67 33.00 -3.83
N LYS A 270 3.91 31.70 -4.08
CA LYS A 270 4.78 31.23 -5.17
C LYS A 270 4.12 31.40 -6.55
N GLY A 271 2.81 31.20 -6.64
CA GLY A 271 2.03 31.25 -7.88
C GLY A 271 2.09 29.95 -8.71
N TYR A 272 1.06 29.73 -9.52
CA TYR A 272 0.85 28.49 -10.29
C TYR A 272 2.06 28.06 -11.12
N ASP A 273 2.62 28.97 -11.94
CA ASP A 273 3.68 28.60 -12.90
C ASP A 273 4.97 28.17 -12.17
N LYS A 274 5.28 28.81 -11.04
CA LYS A 274 6.45 28.46 -10.22
C LYS A 274 6.24 27.12 -9.51
N VAL A 275 5.09 26.92 -8.88
CA VAL A 275 4.78 25.65 -8.17
C VAL A 275 4.73 24.48 -9.15
N LYS A 276 4.11 24.64 -10.33
CA LYS A 276 4.11 23.61 -11.39
C LYS A 276 5.53 23.25 -11.82
N LYS A 277 6.37 24.26 -12.08
CA LYS A 277 7.76 24.04 -12.49
C LYS A 277 8.55 23.27 -11.41
N ASP A 278 8.39 23.65 -10.14
CA ASP A 278 9.10 23.02 -9.04
C ASP A 278 8.61 21.59 -8.79
N ALA A 279 7.29 21.35 -8.86
CA ALA A 279 6.70 20.01 -8.75
C ALA A 279 7.18 19.07 -9.87
N ILE A 280 7.23 19.55 -11.12
CA ILE A 280 7.79 18.78 -12.24
C ILE A 280 9.27 18.48 -11.98
N ALA A 281 10.06 19.45 -11.53
CA ALA A 281 11.48 19.25 -11.26
C ALA A 281 11.73 18.21 -10.15
N GLU A 282 10.96 18.28 -9.06
CA GLU A 282 10.99 17.32 -7.96
C GLU A 282 10.61 15.92 -8.45
N TYR A 283 9.48 15.79 -9.15
CA TYR A 283 9.03 14.53 -9.73
C TYR A 283 10.09 13.91 -10.65
N LYS A 284 10.66 14.72 -11.56
CA LYS A 284 11.67 14.26 -12.51
C LYS A 284 12.97 13.86 -11.83
N SER A 285 13.31 14.47 -10.68
CA SER A 285 14.48 14.04 -9.89
C SER A 285 14.40 12.58 -9.42
N LEU A 286 13.20 12.01 -9.36
CA LEU A 286 12.93 10.60 -9.07
C LEU A 286 12.67 9.80 -10.36
N PHE A 287 11.78 10.28 -11.22
CA PHE A 287 11.34 9.56 -12.42
C PHE A 287 12.49 9.32 -13.40
N ASP A 288 13.36 10.31 -13.62
CA ASP A 288 14.45 10.24 -14.60
C ASP A 288 15.63 9.33 -14.15
N ARG A 289 15.57 8.75 -12.93
CA ARG A 289 16.63 7.87 -12.40
C ARG A 289 16.74 6.53 -13.09
N PHE A 290 15.70 6.08 -13.81
CA PHE A 290 15.83 4.89 -14.65
C PHE A 290 15.03 4.97 -15.93
N SER A 291 15.59 4.33 -16.95
CA SER A 291 14.99 4.17 -18.27
C SER A 291 14.89 2.69 -18.60
N PHE A 292 13.81 2.32 -19.27
CA PHE A 292 13.58 0.97 -19.81
C PHE A 292 13.12 1.15 -21.25
N GLU A 293 14.03 0.88 -22.19
CA GLU A 293 13.83 1.09 -23.62
C GLU A 293 14.10 -0.23 -24.34
N ILE A 294 13.04 -0.83 -24.90
CA ILE A 294 13.05 -2.10 -25.65
C ILE A 294 12.59 -1.91 -27.11
N THR A 295 12.19 -0.69 -27.46
CA THR A 295 11.88 -0.26 -28.83
C THR A 295 12.37 1.18 -29.04
N GLU A 296 12.56 1.65 -30.27
CA GLU A 296 12.74 3.08 -30.56
C GLU A 296 11.39 3.75 -30.91
N PHE A 297 10.35 2.94 -31.09
CA PHE A 297 9.03 3.39 -31.50
C PHE A 297 8.25 4.01 -30.34
N THR A 298 7.56 5.12 -30.63
CA THR A 298 6.53 5.74 -29.78
C THR A 298 5.20 5.68 -30.50
N SER A 299 4.15 5.21 -29.83
CA SER A 299 2.81 5.17 -30.41
C SER A 299 2.07 6.50 -30.25
N ASP A 300 1.27 6.86 -31.26
CA ASP A 300 0.33 7.99 -31.23
C ASP A 300 -1.11 7.56 -30.91
N LYS A 301 -1.32 6.25 -30.73
CA LYS A 301 -2.64 5.65 -30.45
C LYS A 301 -3.09 5.93 -29.02
N TYR A 302 -4.40 5.96 -28.83
CA TYR A 302 -5.01 5.97 -27.51
C TYR A 302 -4.70 4.67 -26.75
N THR A 303 -4.55 4.78 -25.44
CA THR A 303 -4.00 3.73 -24.57
C THR A 303 -4.94 2.52 -24.46
N ASP A 304 -6.25 2.73 -24.49
CA ASP A 304 -7.26 1.68 -24.61
C ASP A 304 -7.08 0.86 -25.90
N LYS A 305 -6.79 1.54 -27.02
CA LYS A 305 -6.49 0.87 -28.29
C LYS A 305 -5.16 0.14 -28.25
N LEU A 306 -4.13 0.70 -27.61
CA LEU A 306 -2.85 0.01 -27.38
C LEU A 306 -3.06 -1.30 -26.61
N LEU A 307 -3.85 -1.26 -25.53
CA LEU A 307 -4.16 -2.45 -24.73
C LEU A 307 -4.92 -3.51 -25.53
N SER A 308 -5.89 -3.10 -26.36
CA SER A 308 -6.58 -4.01 -27.27
C SER A 308 -5.61 -4.67 -28.25
N LEU A 309 -4.70 -3.90 -28.86
CA LEU A 309 -3.72 -4.41 -29.82
C LEU A 309 -2.69 -5.32 -29.16
N TYR A 310 -2.29 -5.05 -27.93
CA TYR A 310 -1.37 -5.91 -27.17
C TYR A 310 -1.96 -7.30 -26.93
N ARG A 311 -3.25 -7.38 -26.61
CA ARG A 311 -3.96 -8.67 -26.44
C ARG A 311 -4.02 -9.49 -27.73
N GLU A 312 -3.99 -8.83 -28.88
CA GLU A 312 -3.97 -9.48 -30.20
C GLU A 312 -2.55 -9.90 -30.61
N ASN A 313 -1.56 -9.01 -30.41
CA ASN A 313 -0.16 -9.26 -30.75
C ASN A 313 0.80 -8.49 -29.82
N PRO A 314 1.29 -9.12 -28.74
CA PRO A 314 2.20 -8.47 -27.78
C PRO A 314 3.57 -8.13 -28.40
N ASP A 315 4.00 -8.87 -29.42
CA ASP A 315 5.30 -8.67 -30.06
C ASP A 315 5.32 -7.51 -31.09
N SER A 316 4.18 -6.85 -31.30
CA SER A 316 4.09 -5.67 -32.17
C SER A 316 4.87 -4.48 -31.59
N LYS A 317 5.28 -3.53 -32.44
CA LYS A 317 5.94 -2.29 -31.98
C LYS A 317 5.09 -1.47 -31.00
N ASP A 318 3.76 -1.48 -31.19
CA ASP A 318 2.79 -0.88 -30.28
C ASP A 318 2.78 -1.63 -28.94
N GLY A 319 2.88 -2.96 -28.99
CA GLY A 319 2.93 -3.78 -27.80
C GLY A 319 4.20 -3.59 -26.98
N ARG A 320 5.37 -3.50 -27.63
CA ARG A 320 6.64 -3.14 -26.98
C ARG A 320 6.61 -1.76 -26.35
N TYR A 321 5.99 -0.78 -27.01
CA TYR A 321 5.79 0.54 -26.40
C TYR A 321 4.88 0.49 -25.16
N LEU A 322 3.82 -0.33 -25.19
CA LEU A 322 2.94 -0.51 -24.03
C LEU A 322 3.66 -1.18 -22.84
N GLU A 323 4.56 -2.13 -23.08
CA GLU A 323 5.41 -2.73 -22.05
C GLU A 323 6.31 -1.68 -21.36
N GLU A 324 6.94 -0.79 -22.14
CA GLU A 324 7.70 0.34 -21.58
C GLU A 324 6.82 1.29 -20.77
N LEU A 325 5.65 1.65 -21.31
CA LEU A 325 4.69 2.53 -20.64
C LEU A 325 4.22 1.93 -19.31
N LEU A 326 3.90 0.63 -19.28
CA LEU A 326 3.46 -0.06 -18.06
C LEU A 326 4.58 -0.12 -17.01
N CYS A 327 5.82 -0.38 -17.43
CA CYS A 327 6.99 -0.36 -16.54
C CYS A 327 7.15 1.02 -15.88
N GLN A 328 7.10 2.09 -16.67
CA GLN A 328 7.21 3.46 -16.16
C GLN A 328 5.98 3.88 -15.35
N TYR A 329 4.80 3.36 -15.67
CA TYR A 329 3.58 3.65 -14.90
C TYR A 329 3.65 3.09 -13.47
N GLY A 330 4.26 1.92 -13.27
CA GLY A 330 4.51 1.40 -11.92
C GLY A 330 5.40 2.32 -11.07
N ARG A 331 6.41 2.95 -11.69
CA ARG A 331 7.26 3.97 -11.02
C ARG A 331 6.47 5.25 -10.72
N TYR A 332 5.72 5.75 -11.70
CA TYR A 332 4.85 6.91 -11.53
C TYR A 332 3.91 6.73 -10.33
N LEU A 333 3.19 5.61 -10.28
CA LEU A 333 2.24 5.33 -9.20
C LEU A 333 2.89 5.32 -7.82
N LEU A 334 4.10 4.76 -7.69
CA LEU A 334 4.82 4.76 -6.41
C LEU A 334 5.29 6.17 -6.02
N ILE A 335 5.85 6.94 -6.95
CA ILE A 335 6.26 8.34 -6.71
C ILE A 335 5.05 9.17 -6.26
N SER A 336 3.91 8.99 -6.93
CA SER A 336 2.68 9.75 -6.65
C SER A 336 1.93 9.30 -5.39
N SER A 337 2.25 8.13 -4.81
CA SER A 337 1.56 7.58 -3.64
C SER A 337 2.47 7.31 -2.43
N SER A 338 3.78 7.54 -2.51
CA SER A 338 4.69 7.43 -1.36
C SER A 338 5.89 8.37 -1.52
N ALA A 339 5.81 9.58 -0.96
CA ALA A 339 6.94 10.50 -0.91
C ALA A 339 7.77 10.29 0.37
N GLU A 340 9.05 10.68 0.33
CA GLU A 340 10.05 10.31 1.36
C GLU A 340 9.65 10.64 2.80
N ASN A 341 8.93 11.74 2.99
CA ASN A 341 8.53 12.26 4.29
C ASN A 341 7.06 12.01 4.64
N ASP A 342 6.36 11.15 3.88
CA ASP A 342 4.96 10.83 4.17
C ASP A 342 4.81 10.14 5.52
N GLU A 343 3.70 10.42 6.21
CA GLU A 343 3.38 9.78 7.50
C GLU A 343 3.01 8.30 7.36
N LEU A 344 2.51 7.93 6.17
CA LEU A 344 2.03 6.59 5.86
C LEU A 344 2.52 6.13 4.47
N PRO A 345 2.76 4.82 4.28
CA PRO A 345 3.10 4.27 2.97
C PRO A 345 1.88 4.19 2.03
N ALA A 346 2.14 3.95 0.75
CA ALA A 346 1.13 3.46 -0.19
C ALA A 346 0.39 2.23 0.38
N ASN A 347 -0.95 2.27 0.35
CA ASN A 347 -1.82 1.15 0.76
C ASN A 347 -2.21 0.27 -0.46
N LEU A 348 -3.20 -0.62 -0.32
CA LEU A 348 -3.68 -1.48 -1.41
C LEU A 348 -4.08 -0.75 -2.71
N GLN A 349 -4.45 0.53 -2.64
CA GLN A 349 -4.80 1.37 -3.78
C GLN A 349 -3.89 2.61 -3.88
N GLY A 350 -2.70 2.57 -3.26
CA GLY A 350 -1.76 3.69 -3.22
C GLY A 350 -2.24 4.80 -2.29
N VAL A 351 -2.91 5.80 -2.87
CA VAL A 351 -3.56 6.93 -2.17
C VAL A 351 -4.93 7.25 -2.79
N TRP A 352 -5.44 6.43 -3.71
CA TRP A 352 -6.66 6.68 -4.47
C TRP A 352 -7.77 5.72 -4.05
N ASN A 353 -8.91 6.23 -3.60
CA ASN A 353 -10.07 5.45 -3.14
C ASN A 353 -11.36 6.28 -3.18
N ASN A 354 -12.37 5.84 -3.93
CA ASN A 354 -13.68 6.48 -4.00
C ASN A 354 -14.74 5.89 -3.05
N SER A 355 -14.39 4.91 -2.22
CA SER A 355 -15.35 4.17 -1.39
C SER A 355 -15.10 4.36 0.12
N ASN A 356 -16.17 4.46 0.91
CA ASN A 356 -16.09 4.38 2.38
C ASN A 356 -16.17 2.93 2.90
N SER A 357 -16.32 1.95 2.00
CA SER A 357 -16.25 0.52 2.28
C SER A 357 -15.41 -0.17 1.21
N PRO A 358 -14.13 0.22 1.05
CA PRO A 358 -13.29 -0.32 -0.02
C PRO A 358 -13.00 -1.81 0.20
N ALA A 359 -12.69 -2.51 -0.89
CA ALA A 359 -12.27 -3.90 -0.84
C ALA A 359 -11.09 -4.08 0.13
N TRP A 360 -11.20 -5.04 1.05
CA TRP A 360 -10.24 -5.32 2.13
C TRP A 360 -9.94 -4.13 3.06
N GLY A 361 -10.79 -3.11 3.10
CA GLY A 361 -10.57 -1.90 3.88
C GLY A 361 -9.49 -0.97 3.29
N CYS A 362 -8.99 -1.29 2.08
CA CYS A 362 -7.82 -0.65 1.49
C CYS A 362 -6.62 -0.63 2.46
N ASP A 363 -6.45 -1.71 3.21
CA ASP A 363 -5.54 -1.86 4.34
C ASP A 363 -4.05 -1.91 3.95
N TYR A 364 -3.20 -2.15 4.95
CA TYR A 364 -1.83 -2.58 4.74
C TYR A 364 -1.77 -4.11 4.84
N HIS A 365 -1.90 -4.77 3.70
CA HIS A 365 -1.95 -6.23 3.61
C HIS A 365 -0.53 -6.82 3.49
N LEU A 366 -0.06 -7.48 4.55
CA LEU A 366 1.34 -7.89 4.74
C LEU A 366 1.62 -9.36 4.41
N ASN A 367 0.72 -10.06 3.72
CA ASN A 367 0.97 -11.43 3.26
C ASN A 367 1.26 -11.52 1.74
N VAL A 368 1.54 -10.39 1.09
CA VAL A 368 2.23 -10.22 -0.22
C VAL A 368 2.08 -8.78 -0.74
N ASN A 369 0.94 -8.12 -0.49
CA ASN A 369 0.55 -6.92 -1.22
C ASN A 369 1.43 -5.71 -0.90
N LEU A 370 1.60 -5.38 0.39
CA LEU A 370 2.45 -4.25 0.76
C LEU A 370 3.90 -4.53 0.36
N GLN A 371 4.36 -5.78 0.47
CA GLN A 371 5.68 -6.16 -0.02
C GLN A 371 5.83 -5.81 -1.50
N MET A 372 4.84 -6.21 -2.31
CA MET A 372 4.81 -6.01 -3.76
C MET A 372 4.76 -4.53 -4.15
N CYS A 373 4.07 -3.67 -3.37
CA CYS A 373 4.05 -2.23 -3.61
C CYS A 373 5.46 -1.60 -3.64
N TYR A 374 6.44 -2.21 -2.98
CA TYR A 374 7.80 -1.67 -2.84
C TYR A 374 8.90 -2.50 -3.51
N TRP A 375 8.60 -3.65 -4.12
CA TRP A 375 9.63 -4.47 -4.76
C TRP A 375 10.41 -3.72 -5.84
N HIS A 376 9.73 -2.89 -6.64
CA HIS A 376 10.40 -2.11 -7.67
C HIS A 376 11.10 -0.86 -7.12
N ALA A 377 10.84 -0.44 -5.89
CA ALA A 377 11.37 0.82 -5.35
C ALA A 377 12.91 0.87 -5.44
N TYR A 378 13.58 -0.19 -4.98
CA TYR A 378 15.04 -0.22 -4.89
C TYR A 378 15.72 -0.46 -6.24
N VAL A 379 15.29 -1.47 -6.99
CA VAL A 379 15.84 -1.82 -8.31
C VAL A 379 15.63 -0.72 -9.36
N THR A 380 14.71 0.20 -9.11
CA THR A 380 14.43 1.34 -10.00
C THR A 380 14.93 2.70 -9.44
N GLY A 381 15.66 2.72 -8.32
CA GLY A 381 16.32 3.93 -7.79
C GLY A 381 15.42 4.90 -7.01
N LEU A 382 14.25 4.44 -6.56
CA LEU A 382 13.25 5.18 -5.78
C LEU A 382 13.43 4.99 -4.26
N PHE A 383 14.68 4.97 -3.77
CA PHE A 383 14.99 4.66 -2.36
C PHE A 383 14.18 5.49 -1.33
N GLY A 384 14.02 6.79 -1.59
CA GLY A 384 13.27 7.69 -0.72
C GLY A 384 11.81 7.29 -0.54
N THR A 385 11.16 6.75 -1.59
CA THR A 385 9.74 6.38 -1.52
C THR A 385 9.47 5.21 -0.57
N ALA A 386 10.49 4.42 -0.21
CA ALA A 386 10.38 3.31 0.73
C ALA A 386 10.46 3.72 2.21
N LYS A 387 10.99 4.92 2.54
CA LYS A 387 11.15 5.37 3.93
C LYS A 387 9.83 5.45 4.72
N PRO A 388 8.68 5.87 4.14
CA PRO A 388 7.38 5.79 4.83
C PRO A 388 6.98 4.38 5.23
N MET A 389 7.29 3.37 4.40
CA MET A 389 7.04 1.97 4.73
C MET A 389 7.92 1.50 5.88
N ILE A 390 9.20 1.87 5.90
CA ILE A 390 10.13 1.53 6.99
C ILE A 390 9.67 2.15 8.31
N ARG A 391 9.32 3.44 8.32
CA ARG A 391 8.76 4.11 9.51
C ARG A 391 7.45 3.51 9.97
N TYR A 392 6.59 3.11 9.03
CA TYR A 392 5.35 2.42 9.35
C TYR A 392 5.63 1.08 10.06
N MET A 393 6.55 0.26 9.53
CA MET A 393 6.91 -0.99 10.19
C MET A 393 7.50 -0.78 11.59
N GLU A 394 8.33 0.25 11.77
CA GLU A 394 8.87 0.62 13.10
C GLU A 394 7.73 0.96 14.07
N SER A 395 6.74 1.74 13.61
CA SER A 395 5.57 2.10 14.42
C SER A 395 4.70 0.92 14.86
N LEU A 396 4.80 -0.23 14.17
CA LEU A 396 4.09 -1.45 14.54
C LEU A 396 4.78 -2.24 15.66
N ARG A 397 6.02 -1.91 16.06
CA ARG A 397 6.74 -2.64 17.11
C ARG A 397 6.03 -2.58 18.45
N GLU A 398 5.69 -1.38 18.93
CA GLU A 398 5.03 -1.20 20.22
C GLU A 398 3.68 -1.92 20.31
N PRO A 399 2.70 -1.71 19.40
CA PRO A 399 1.48 -2.50 19.41
C PRO A 399 1.74 -3.99 19.13
N GLY A 400 2.74 -4.33 18.32
CA GLY A 400 3.14 -5.71 18.04
C GLY A 400 3.71 -6.45 19.25
N ARG A 401 4.29 -5.75 20.24
CA ARG A 401 4.65 -6.34 21.55
C ARG A 401 3.41 -6.75 22.34
N VAL A 402 2.30 -6.02 22.21
CA VAL A 402 1.00 -6.42 22.79
C VAL A 402 0.50 -7.69 22.13
N THR A 403 0.58 -7.80 20.80
CA THR A 403 0.23 -9.04 20.08
C THR A 403 1.12 -10.22 20.48
N ALA A 404 2.44 -10.01 20.60
CA ALA A 404 3.38 -11.04 21.04
C ALA A 404 3.01 -11.57 22.44
N ARG A 405 2.63 -10.69 23.37
CA ARG A 405 2.13 -11.08 24.69
C ARG A 405 0.83 -11.87 24.60
N CYS A 406 -0.19 -11.32 23.92
CA CYS A 406 -1.53 -11.90 23.91
C CYS A 406 -1.58 -13.29 23.24
N TYR A 407 -0.83 -13.49 22.15
CA TYR A 407 -0.93 -14.71 21.33
C TYR A 407 0.25 -15.67 21.49
N HIS A 408 1.40 -15.20 21.97
CA HIS A 408 2.62 -16.02 22.10
C HIS A 408 3.21 -16.06 23.52
N ASN A 409 2.61 -15.36 24.48
CA ASN A 409 3.12 -15.24 25.86
C ASN A 409 4.55 -14.66 25.92
N ILE A 410 4.93 -13.83 24.95
CA ILE A 410 6.23 -13.16 24.89
C ILE A 410 6.02 -11.73 25.39
N VAL A 411 6.51 -11.45 26.61
CA VAL A 411 6.28 -10.17 27.30
C VAL A 411 7.51 -9.29 27.18
N SER A 412 7.31 -8.07 26.69
CA SER A 412 8.28 -6.98 26.84
C SER A 412 7.98 -6.22 28.13
N ASP A 413 8.96 -6.12 29.03
CA ASP A 413 8.85 -5.45 30.33
C ASP A 413 10.16 -4.72 30.70
N GLU A 414 10.25 -4.14 31.90
CA GLU A 414 11.46 -3.44 32.35
C GLU A 414 12.72 -4.32 32.40
N LYS A 415 12.56 -5.64 32.58
CA LYS A 415 13.68 -6.59 32.66
C LYS A 415 14.09 -7.10 31.30
N ASN A 416 13.13 -7.27 30.40
CA ASN A 416 13.31 -7.70 29.02
C ASN A 416 12.61 -6.68 28.11
N PRO A 417 13.17 -5.47 27.93
CA PRO A 417 12.64 -4.55 26.94
C PRO A 417 12.86 -5.14 25.55
N GLU A 418 11.96 -4.84 24.62
CA GLU A 418 12.09 -5.30 23.23
C GLU A 418 12.24 -6.83 23.14
N ASN A 419 11.42 -7.56 23.90
CA ASN A 419 11.51 -9.01 23.98
C ASN A 419 10.81 -9.74 22.81
N GLY A 420 10.29 -9.00 21.84
CA GLY A 420 9.66 -9.54 20.65
C GLY A 420 8.41 -8.78 20.24
N TRP A 421 8.29 -8.57 18.93
CA TRP A 421 7.09 -8.00 18.32
C TRP A 421 6.69 -8.84 17.10
N VAL A 422 5.39 -8.86 16.81
CA VAL A 422 4.82 -9.57 15.68
C VAL A 422 3.59 -8.83 15.17
N CYS A 423 3.36 -8.90 13.86
CA CYS A 423 2.10 -8.51 13.22
C CYS A 423 1.68 -9.59 12.21
N HIS A 424 0.43 -9.51 11.77
CA HIS A 424 -0.19 -10.52 10.91
C HIS A 424 -0.58 -9.91 9.56
N THR A 425 -1.49 -10.55 8.83
CA THR A 425 -1.86 -10.17 7.46
C THR A 425 -2.41 -8.75 7.34
N GLN A 426 -3.45 -8.42 8.10
CA GLN A 426 -4.17 -7.15 7.95
C GLN A 426 -3.65 -6.13 8.96
N ASN A 427 -3.21 -4.96 8.50
CA ASN A 427 -2.73 -3.89 9.37
C ASN A 427 -3.33 -2.54 8.96
N THR A 428 -3.34 -1.59 9.89
CA THR A 428 -3.96 -0.26 9.70
C THR A 428 -3.04 0.82 10.28
N PRO A 429 -3.32 2.12 10.06
CA PRO A 429 -2.56 3.22 10.67
C PRO A 429 -2.59 3.26 12.20
N PHE A 430 -3.44 2.44 12.83
CA PHE A 430 -3.71 2.47 14.28
C PHE A 430 -3.09 1.26 15.03
N GLY A 431 -2.06 0.63 14.47
CA GLY A 431 -1.35 -0.47 15.15
C GLY A 431 -2.15 -1.76 15.28
N TRP A 432 -3.00 -2.04 14.29
CA TRP A 432 -3.76 -3.29 14.21
C TRP A 432 -2.84 -4.45 13.85
N THR A 433 -2.23 -5.06 14.85
CA THR A 433 -1.17 -6.07 14.70
C THR A 433 -1.65 -7.50 15.03
N CYS A 434 -2.85 -7.63 15.60
CA CYS A 434 -3.43 -8.93 15.94
C CYS A 434 -3.68 -9.81 14.70
N PRO A 435 -3.86 -11.13 14.87
CA PRO A 435 -4.37 -11.97 13.80
C PRO A 435 -5.75 -11.49 13.35
N GLY A 436 -6.10 -11.76 12.09
CA GLY A 436 -7.46 -11.52 11.60
C GLY A 436 -8.53 -12.34 12.32
N TRP A 437 -9.80 -12.02 12.09
CA TRP A 437 -10.96 -12.70 12.70
C TRP A 437 -11.27 -14.10 12.13
N ASP A 438 -10.47 -14.59 11.18
CA ASP A 438 -10.45 -16.00 10.76
C ASP A 438 -8.99 -16.45 10.63
N PHE A 439 -8.68 -17.63 11.15
CA PHE A 439 -7.35 -18.20 11.13
C PHE A 439 -6.78 -18.35 9.70
N TYR A 440 -7.60 -18.74 8.73
CA TYR A 440 -7.15 -19.15 7.39
C TYR A 440 -6.67 -18.00 6.48
N TRP A 441 -6.77 -16.76 6.93
CA TRP A 441 -6.12 -15.63 6.26
C TRP A 441 -5.55 -14.64 7.27
N GLY A 442 -6.04 -14.67 8.50
CA GLY A 442 -5.62 -13.77 9.57
C GLY A 442 -4.38 -14.24 10.33
N TRP A 443 -4.08 -15.54 10.40
CA TRP A 443 -2.88 -16.04 11.10
C TRP A 443 -1.70 -16.16 10.12
N SER A 444 -0.84 -15.13 10.10
CA SER A 444 0.43 -15.12 9.37
C SER A 444 1.51 -14.37 10.18
N PRO A 445 2.00 -14.92 11.30
CA PRO A 445 2.99 -14.24 12.16
C PRO A 445 4.31 -13.94 11.43
N ALA A 446 4.64 -14.68 10.36
CA ALA A 446 5.80 -14.41 9.51
C ALA A 446 5.64 -13.16 8.60
N ALA A 447 4.48 -12.51 8.58
CA ALA A 447 4.24 -11.29 7.80
C ALA A 447 5.22 -10.16 8.21
N SER A 448 5.41 -9.97 9.52
CA SER A 448 6.41 -9.05 10.07
C SER A 448 7.83 -9.35 9.55
N SER A 449 8.21 -10.63 9.52
CA SER A 449 9.52 -11.09 9.03
C SER A 449 9.70 -10.93 7.53
N TRP A 450 8.62 -11.06 6.76
CA TRP A 450 8.68 -10.77 5.32
C TRP A 450 8.92 -9.28 5.08
N MET A 451 8.23 -8.40 5.81
CA MET A 451 8.46 -6.96 5.69
C MET A 451 9.89 -6.54 6.06
N MET A 452 10.56 -7.27 6.95
CA MET A 452 11.97 -7.02 7.24
C MET A 452 12.89 -7.21 6.03
N GLN A 453 12.51 -8.03 5.04
CA GLN A 453 13.25 -8.11 3.77
C GLN A 453 13.19 -6.78 3.05
N ASN A 454 11.98 -6.23 2.86
CA ASN A 454 11.80 -4.91 2.26
C ASN A 454 12.54 -3.82 3.04
N CYS A 455 12.55 -3.84 4.38
CA CYS A 455 13.29 -2.86 5.18
C CYS A 455 14.81 -3.02 5.00
N PHE A 456 15.33 -4.25 5.03
CA PHE A 456 16.75 -4.54 4.86
C PHE A 456 17.24 -4.24 3.44
N ASP A 457 16.40 -4.41 2.42
CA ASP A 457 16.74 -4.08 1.03
C ASP A 457 17.11 -2.59 0.87
N TYR A 458 16.53 -1.68 1.67
CA TYR A 458 17.01 -0.29 1.67
C TYR A 458 18.51 -0.22 1.96
N TYR A 459 18.97 -0.89 3.02
CA TYR A 459 20.40 -0.96 3.33
C TYR A 459 21.18 -1.74 2.27
N ALA A 460 20.66 -2.88 1.80
CA ALA A 460 21.37 -3.71 0.81
C ALA A 460 21.64 -2.97 -0.51
N PHE A 461 20.80 -2.01 -0.89
CA PHE A 461 20.98 -1.19 -2.09
C PHE A 461 21.73 0.13 -1.85
N THR A 462 21.71 0.68 -0.64
CA THR A 462 22.28 2.02 -0.35
C THR A 462 23.57 1.98 0.45
N GLU A 463 23.84 0.89 1.15
CA GLU A 463 24.90 0.74 2.16
C GLU A 463 24.88 1.83 3.26
N ASP A 464 23.72 2.48 3.47
CA ASP A 464 23.52 3.50 4.50
C ASP A 464 23.54 2.86 5.89
N THR A 465 24.74 2.79 6.47
CA THR A 465 25.00 2.12 7.74
C THR A 465 24.40 2.87 8.93
N ASP A 466 24.25 4.20 8.83
CA ASP A 466 23.61 4.99 9.87
C ASP A 466 22.12 4.70 9.92
N TYR A 467 21.45 4.70 8.77
CA TYR A 467 20.04 4.34 8.69
C TYR A 467 19.78 2.86 9.05
N LEU A 468 20.70 1.95 8.67
CA LEU A 468 20.66 0.58 9.16
C LEU A 468 20.68 0.54 10.69
N ARG A 469 21.54 1.30 11.34
CA ARG A 469 21.71 1.31 12.80
C ARG A 469 20.50 1.89 13.52
N SER A 470 19.96 3.02 13.05
CA SER A 470 18.91 3.76 13.74
C SER A 470 17.51 3.24 13.44
N ASP A 471 17.22 2.90 12.19
CA ASP A 471 15.84 2.71 11.72
C ASP A 471 15.52 1.25 11.36
N ILE A 472 16.49 0.46 10.90
CA ILE A 472 16.22 -0.89 10.36
C ILE A 472 16.59 -2.01 11.33
N TYR A 473 17.83 -2.01 11.83
CA TYR A 473 18.36 -3.09 12.67
C TYR A 473 17.57 -3.33 13.97
N PRO A 474 17.08 -2.30 14.70
CA PRO A 474 16.26 -2.51 15.88
C PRO A 474 15.00 -3.35 15.61
N MET A 475 14.26 -3.04 14.53
CA MET A 475 13.10 -3.84 14.09
C MET A 475 13.48 -5.30 13.84
N MET A 476 14.54 -5.52 13.05
CA MET A 476 15.01 -6.83 12.62
C MET A 476 15.50 -7.68 13.80
N LYS A 477 16.27 -7.07 14.70
CA LYS A 477 16.80 -7.70 15.91
C LYS A 477 15.66 -8.16 16.80
N GLU A 478 14.70 -7.28 17.09
CA GLU A 478 13.58 -7.62 17.95
C GLU A 478 12.64 -8.67 17.33
N ASN A 479 12.38 -8.60 16.01
CA ASN A 479 11.59 -9.63 15.32
C ASN A 479 12.32 -10.99 15.34
N ALA A 480 13.65 -10.99 15.26
CA ALA A 480 14.43 -12.21 15.41
C ALA A 480 14.40 -12.76 16.84
N VAL A 481 14.40 -11.89 17.87
CA VAL A 481 14.20 -12.27 19.28
C VAL A 481 12.85 -12.94 19.51
N PHE A 482 11.78 -12.46 18.85
CA PHE A 482 10.47 -13.13 18.86
C PHE A 482 10.58 -14.57 18.34
N TRP A 483 11.20 -14.79 17.17
CA TRP A 483 11.31 -16.13 16.58
C TRP A 483 12.22 -17.08 17.36
N LEU A 484 13.30 -16.57 17.96
CA LEU A 484 14.16 -17.38 18.84
C LEU A 484 13.39 -17.98 20.03
N GLN A 485 12.29 -17.36 20.44
CA GLN A 485 11.41 -17.85 21.52
C GLN A 485 10.21 -18.64 20.99
N ASN A 486 9.68 -18.28 19.81
CA ASN A 486 8.45 -18.85 19.27
C ASN A 486 8.67 -20.14 18.43
N LEU A 487 9.88 -20.36 17.90
CA LEU A 487 10.23 -21.59 17.17
C LEU A 487 10.24 -22.81 18.10
N VAL A 488 9.65 -23.91 17.64
CA VAL A 488 9.62 -25.20 18.36
C VAL A 488 10.53 -26.20 17.65
N TYR A 489 11.30 -26.99 18.39
CA TYR A 489 12.09 -28.07 17.77
C TYR A 489 11.22 -29.29 17.47
N ASN A 490 11.06 -29.62 16.19
CA ASN A 490 10.40 -30.85 15.78
C ASN A 490 11.44 -31.97 15.60
N LYS A 491 11.35 -33.01 16.45
CA LYS A 491 12.29 -34.14 16.43
C LYS A 491 12.12 -35.04 15.20
N GLU A 492 10.89 -35.20 14.70
CA GLU A 492 10.60 -36.07 13.55
C GLU A 492 11.18 -35.48 12.25
N GLN A 493 11.12 -34.15 12.11
CA GLN A 493 11.62 -33.41 10.96
C GLN A 493 13.09 -32.94 11.12
N ASP A 494 13.71 -33.18 12.29
CA ASP A 494 15.04 -32.68 12.70
C ASP A 494 15.27 -31.20 12.35
N ARG A 495 14.34 -30.34 12.74
CA ARG A 495 14.38 -28.89 12.46
C ARG A 495 13.61 -28.06 13.47
N TYR A 496 13.96 -26.78 13.60
CA TYR A 496 13.08 -25.80 14.24
C TYR A 496 11.96 -25.42 13.28
N VAL A 497 10.73 -25.30 13.79
CA VAL A 497 9.52 -25.00 13.01
C VAL A 497 8.70 -23.88 13.65
N SER A 498 8.10 -23.04 12.82
CA SER A 498 6.92 -22.25 13.20
C SER A 498 5.70 -23.16 13.31
N SER A 499 4.99 -23.11 14.43
CA SER A 499 3.80 -23.93 14.65
C SER A 499 2.82 -23.24 15.60
N PRO A 500 1.51 -23.20 15.29
CA PRO A 500 0.91 -23.62 14.03
C PRO A 500 1.28 -22.66 12.89
N SER A 501 1.37 -23.19 11.67
CA SER A 501 1.66 -22.42 10.46
C SER A 501 0.59 -22.66 9.40
N PHE A 502 0.38 -21.66 8.54
CA PHE A 502 -0.55 -21.73 7.42
C PHE A 502 0.09 -21.16 6.15
N SER A 503 -0.09 -21.83 5.00
CA SER A 503 0.42 -21.33 3.72
C SER A 503 -0.66 -20.45 3.10
N PRO A 504 -0.46 -19.12 2.99
CA PRO A 504 -1.46 -18.24 2.38
C PRO A 504 -1.82 -18.75 0.98
N GLU A 505 -3.07 -19.02 0.62
CA GLU A 505 -4.28 -19.11 1.45
C GLU A 505 -5.02 -20.43 1.23
N HIS A 506 -4.31 -21.55 1.38
CA HIS A 506 -4.89 -22.87 1.16
C HIS A 506 -4.21 -23.98 1.97
N GLY A 507 -4.75 -25.19 1.85
CA GLY A 507 -4.21 -26.37 2.52
C GLY A 507 -4.48 -26.41 4.03
N PRO A 508 -3.72 -27.22 4.79
CA PRO A 508 -3.97 -27.44 6.21
C PRO A 508 -3.18 -26.50 7.14
N ILE A 509 -3.65 -26.40 8.38
CA ILE A 509 -2.82 -25.95 9.51
C ILE A 509 -1.76 -27.02 9.78
N SER A 510 -0.50 -26.61 9.87
CA SER A 510 0.66 -27.52 9.81
C SER A 510 1.74 -27.21 10.85
N ILE A 511 2.63 -28.20 11.07
CA ILE A 511 3.83 -28.08 11.91
C ILE A 511 4.99 -27.65 11.00
N GLY A 512 5.10 -26.33 10.79
CA GLY A 512 5.95 -25.74 9.77
C GLY A 512 5.41 -25.93 8.35
N ASN A 513 5.65 -24.93 7.52
CA ASN A 513 5.47 -24.95 6.08
C ASN A 513 6.65 -24.22 5.42
N THR A 514 6.83 -24.38 4.12
CA THR A 514 7.95 -23.77 3.42
C THR A 514 7.88 -22.25 3.42
N TYR A 515 6.68 -21.65 3.37
CA TYR A 515 6.47 -20.21 3.39
C TYR A 515 7.07 -19.54 4.65
N GLU A 516 6.54 -19.82 5.84
CA GLU A 516 6.99 -19.16 7.07
C GLU A 516 8.45 -19.49 7.37
N GLN A 517 8.85 -20.74 7.14
CA GLN A 517 10.21 -21.18 7.44
C GLN A 517 11.25 -20.48 6.57
N THR A 518 10.92 -20.22 5.29
CA THR A 518 11.79 -19.48 4.40
C THR A 518 11.87 -18.01 4.81
N LEU A 519 10.75 -17.40 5.21
CA LEU A 519 10.74 -16.02 5.71
C LEU A 519 11.55 -15.85 6.99
N ILE A 520 11.43 -16.78 7.95
CA ILE A 520 12.21 -16.76 9.20
C ILE A 520 13.69 -17.00 8.90
N TRP A 521 14.01 -17.90 7.97
CA TRP A 521 15.38 -18.12 7.53
C TRP A 521 15.97 -16.87 6.88
N GLN A 522 15.20 -16.15 6.07
CA GLN A 522 15.62 -14.91 5.42
C GLN A 522 15.84 -13.81 6.45
N LEU A 523 14.91 -13.61 7.38
CA LEU A 523 15.07 -12.70 8.52
C LEU A 523 16.37 -12.97 9.27
N PHE A 524 16.62 -14.21 9.67
CA PHE A 524 17.85 -14.54 10.41
C PHE A 524 19.10 -14.31 9.56
N THR A 525 19.04 -14.60 8.26
CA THR A 525 20.16 -14.36 7.33
C THR A 525 20.51 -12.89 7.26
N ASP A 526 19.51 -12.02 7.13
CA ASP A 526 19.73 -10.60 6.93
C ASP A 526 20.03 -9.88 8.26
N THR A 527 19.38 -10.28 9.36
CA THR A 527 19.74 -9.79 10.70
C THR A 527 21.15 -10.19 11.10
N GLU A 528 21.62 -11.38 10.72
CA GLU A 528 23.02 -11.81 10.94
C GLU A 528 24.01 -10.91 10.18
N LYS A 529 23.70 -10.55 8.93
CA LYS A 529 24.52 -9.61 8.14
C LYS A 529 24.54 -8.23 8.79
N ALA A 530 23.37 -7.69 9.14
CA ALA A 530 23.26 -6.38 9.79
C ALA A 530 24.02 -6.35 11.14
N ALA A 531 23.85 -7.38 11.96
CA ALA A 531 24.53 -7.52 13.23
C ALA A 531 26.06 -7.46 13.08
N LYS A 532 26.63 -8.21 12.12
CA LYS A 532 28.08 -8.19 11.83
C LYS A 532 28.57 -6.82 11.37
N VAL A 533 27.83 -6.15 10.49
CA VAL A 533 28.15 -4.78 10.04
C VAL A 533 28.18 -3.80 11.22
N LEU A 534 27.27 -3.98 12.18
CA LEU A 534 27.12 -3.09 13.33
C LEU A 534 27.96 -3.49 14.56
N GLY A 535 28.69 -4.61 14.51
CA GLY A 535 29.55 -5.12 15.59
C GLY A 535 28.83 -5.93 16.69
N ASP A 536 27.66 -6.51 16.39
CA ASP A 536 26.86 -7.35 17.31
C ASP A 536 27.07 -8.86 17.01
N ASP A 537 28.34 -9.29 17.04
CA ASP A 537 28.76 -10.64 16.63
C ASP A 537 28.14 -11.76 17.48
N ASP A 538 27.93 -11.52 18.78
CA ASP A 538 27.30 -12.49 19.69
C ASP A 538 25.86 -12.79 19.28
N PHE A 539 25.10 -11.77 18.90
CA PHE A 539 23.74 -11.96 18.41
C PHE A 539 23.74 -12.65 17.04
N ALA A 540 24.66 -12.29 16.15
CA ALA A 540 24.83 -12.95 14.85
C ALA A 540 25.08 -14.46 15.02
N ALA A 541 26.00 -14.85 15.92
CA ALA A 541 26.30 -16.26 16.20
C ALA A 541 25.09 -17.01 16.82
N LYS A 542 24.30 -16.34 17.66
CA LYS A 542 23.06 -16.90 18.22
C LYS A 542 22.05 -17.22 17.12
N LEU A 543 21.87 -16.31 16.15
CA LEU A 543 20.96 -16.51 15.02
C LEU A 543 21.44 -17.64 14.10
N GLU A 544 22.72 -17.67 13.75
CA GLU A 544 23.32 -18.69 12.88
C GLU A 544 23.01 -20.11 13.39
N LYS A 545 23.21 -20.34 14.69
CA LYS A 545 22.97 -21.64 15.34
C LYS A 545 21.55 -22.18 15.10
N ILE A 546 20.54 -21.32 15.12
CA ILE A 546 19.14 -21.71 14.89
C ILE A 546 18.84 -21.75 13.38
N ARG A 547 19.34 -20.77 12.62
CA ARG A 547 19.13 -20.63 11.17
C ARG A 547 19.51 -21.88 10.39
N VAL A 548 20.68 -22.47 10.69
CA VAL A 548 21.15 -23.72 10.01
C VAL A 548 20.25 -24.92 10.29
N LYS A 549 19.45 -24.89 11.37
CA LYS A 549 18.50 -25.93 11.76
C LYS A 549 17.07 -25.66 11.28
N LEU A 550 16.79 -24.56 10.57
CA LEU A 550 15.48 -24.32 9.95
C LEU A 550 15.23 -25.22 8.74
N LYS A 551 16.27 -25.45 7.92
CA LYS A 551 16.24 -26.29 6.69
C LYS A 551 14.97 -26.03 5.83
N PRO A 552 14.74 -24.78 5.40
CA PRO A 552 13.43 -24.33 4.94
C PRO A 552 12.95 -25.02 3.66
N ILE A 553 13.86 -25.31 2.73
CA ILE A 553 13.52 -25.88 1.42
C ILE A 553 13.70 -27.39 1.43
N THR A 554 12.69 -28.13 0.96
CA THR A 554 12.75 -29.58 0.78
C THR A 554 12.11 -29.93 -0.56
N LYS A 555 12.70 -30.89 -1.30
CA LYS A 555 12.11 -31.40 -2.54
C LYS A 555 11.09 -32.50 -2.23
N GLY A 556 9.97 -32.47 -2.93
CA GLY A 556 8.93 -33.50 -2.88
C GLY A 556 9.19 -34.65 -3.85
N ARG A 557 8.34 -35.67 -3.77
CA ARG A 557 8.47 -36.90 -4.56
C ARG A 557 8.35 -36.73 -6.07
N TRP A 558 7.81 -35.60 -6.56
CA TRP A 558 7.71 -35.30 -7.99
C TRP A 558 8.82 -34.37 -8.47
N GLY A 559 9.73 -33.98 -7.58
CA GLY A 559 10.81 -33.04 -7.89
C GLY A 559 10.47 -31.58 -7.59
N GLN A 560 9.24 -31.26 -7.22
CA GLN A 560 8.78 -29.92 -6.84
C GLN A 560 9.36 -29.45 -5.50
N ILE A 561 9.35 -28.13 -5.26
CA ILE A 561 9.52 -27.59 -3.91
C ILE A 561 8.29 -27.94 -3.08
N LYS A 562 8.49 -28.58 -1.93
CA LYS A 562 7.37 -28.89 -1.03
C LYS A 562 6.74 -27.60 -0.53
N GLU A 563 5.43 -27.54 -0.46
CA GLU A 563 4.73 -26.46 0.24
C GLU A 563 4.56 -26.76 1.73
N TRP A 564 4.28 -28.02 2.04
CA TRP A 564 4.27 -28.55 3.41
C TRP A 564 5.22 -29.74 3.53
N TYR A 565 5.93 -29.85 4.64
CA TYR A 565 6.97 -30.87 4.78
C TYR A 565 6.41 -32.31 4.73
N GLU A 566 5.18 -32.50 5.21
CA GLU A 566 4.49 -33.79 5.25
C GLU A 566 3.72 -34.13 3.96
N GLU A 567 3.79 -33.32 2.89
CA GLU A 567 2.95 -33.50 1.70
C GLU A 567 3.07 -34.90 1.06
N ASP A 568 4.29 -35.47 1.00
CA ASP A 568 4.53 -36.81 0.44
C ASP A 568 3.76 -37.91 1.19
N GLU A 569 3.60 -37.75 2.50
CA GLU A 569 2.88 -38.71 3.34
C GLU A 569 1.38 -38.68 3.09
N TRP A 570 0.85 -37.51 2.73
CA TRP A 570 -0.56 -37.36 2.36
C TRP A 570 -0.86 -38.19 1.11
N TYR A 571 0.07 -38.25 0.15
CA TYR A 571 -0.08 -39.08 -1.05
C TYR A 571 0.07 -40.59 -0.80
N LYS A 572 0.92 -41.01 0.15
CA LYS A 572 1.04 -42.44 0.53
C LYS A 572 -0.27 -42.99 1.08
N SER A 573 -1.03 -42.15 1.79
CA SER A 573 -2.33 -42.52 2.36
C SER A 573 -3.46 -42.70 1.34
N LEU A 574 -3.32 -42.20 0.09
CA LEU A 574 -4.32 -42.34 -0.98
C LEU A 574 -4.46 -43.78 -1.50
N ARG A 575 -3.46 -44.64 -1.23
CA ARG A 575 -3.53 -46.08 -1.55
C ARG A 575 -4.57 -46.82 -0.70
N PHE A 576 -5.00 -46.22 0.42
CA PHE A 576 -6.09 -46.69 1.25
C PHE A 576 -7.20 -45.63 1.28
N ARG A 577 -8.43 -46.02 0.96
CA ARG A 577 -9.58 -45.21 0.54
C ARG A 577 -10.10 -44.12 1.53
N LYS A 578 -9.34 -43.76 2.58
CA LYS A 578 -9.76 -42.91 3.72
C LYS A 578 -9.29 -41.44 3.69
N LEU A 579 -8.52 -40.99 2.70
CA LEU A 579 -7.96 -39.61 2.69
C LEU A 579 -8.36 -38.70 1.51
N LYS A 580 -9.53 -38.94 0.89
CA LYS A 580 -10.08 -38.03 -0.13
C LYS A 580 -10.17 -36.56 0.32
N TYR A 581 -10.34 -36.27 1.61
CA TYR A 581 -10.49 -34.91 2.13
C TYR A 581 -9.19 -34.10 2.31
N LYS A 582 -7.98 -34.70 2.44
CA LYS A 582 -6.73 -33.92 2.61
C LYS A 582 -6.32 -33.15 1.35
N LEU A 583 -6.65 -33.66 0.16
CA LEU A 583 -6.37 -32.98 -1.10
C LEU A 583 -7.41 -31.91 -1.46
N HIS A 584 -8.63 -31.96 -0.92
CA HIS A 584 -9.68 -31.05 -1.34
C HIS A 584 -9.41 -29.57 -0.95
N SER A 585 -8.58 -29.31 0.06
CA SER A 585 -8.14 -27.95 0.42
C SER A 585 -6.82 -27.52 -0.22
N CYS A 586 -6.06 -28.44 -0.81
CA CYS A 586 -4.81 -28.12 -1.53
C CYS A 586 -5.14 -27.91 -3.01
N GLN A 587 -4.65 -26.83 -3.60
CA GLN A 587 -5.04 -26.41 -4.95
C GLN A 587 -3.81 -26.36 -5.85
N ASN A 588 -3.79 -27.16 -6.92
CA ASN A 588 -2.65 -27.21 -7.85
C ASN A 588 -2.47 -25.94 -8.72
N ARG A 589 -3.51 -25.10 -8.79
CA ARG A 589 -3.51 -23.82 -9.51
C ARG A 589 -3.96 -22.70 -8.58
N HIS A 590 -3.51 -22.76 -7.32
CA HIS A 590 -3.78 -21.69 -6.38
C HIS A 590 -3.12 -20.40 -6.85
N ARG A 591 -3.72 -19.26 -6.52
CA ARG A 591 -3.18 -17.95 -6.90
C ARG A 591 -1.87 -17.60 -6.16
N HIS A 592 -1.71 -18.13 -4.94
CA HIS A 592 -0.50 -17.94 -4.14
C HIS A 592 0.50 -19.03 -4.46
N ALA A 593 1.77 -18.64 -4.56
CA ALA A 593 2.92 -19.52 -4.66
C ALA A 593 3.84 -19.31 -3.45
N SER A 594 3.25 -19.36 -2.25
CA SER A 594 3.88 -18.94 -0.98
C SER A 594 5.17 -19.71 -0.64
N HIS A 595 5.26 -20.97 -1.05
CA HIS A 595 6.46 -21.81 -0.89
C HIS A 595 7.61 -21.42 -1.82
N LEU A 596 7.38 -20.55 -2.81
CA LEU A 596 8.40 -20.03 -3.72
C LEU A 596 8.96 -18.66 -3.28
N VAL A 597 8.59 -18.17 -2.09
CA VAL A 597 9.11 -16.88 -1.58
C VAL A 597 10.64 -16.85 -1.43
N GLY A 598 11.27 -18.04 -1.34
CA GLY A 598 12.73 -18.19 -1.33
C GLY A 598 13.40 -18.01 -2.69
N LEU A 599 12.66 -18.14 -3.79
CA LEU A 599 13.10 -17.80 -5.15
C LEU A 599 12.94 -16.31 -5.41
N TYR A 600 11.81 -15.74 -4.99
CA TYR A 600 11.56 -14.30 -5.08
C TYR A 600 10.49 -13.88 -4.04
N PRO A 601 10.70 -12.79 -3.29
CA PRO A 601 11.86 -11.88 -3.33
C PRO A 601 13.09 -12.36 -2.55
N GLY A 602 13.00 -13.51 -1.85
CA GLY A 602 14.09 -14.02 -1.02
C GLY A 602 15.30 -14.54 -1.80
N ASN A 603 16.32 -14.98 -1.07
CA ASN A 603 17.58 -15.50 -1.64
C ASN A 603 17.93 -16.91 -1.14
N ALA A 604 16.93 -17.69 -0.72
CA ALA A 604 17.11 -19.09 -0.34
C ALA A 604 17.31 -20.02 -1.56
N ILE A 605 16.78 -19.64 -2.72
CA ILE A 605 16.92 -20.34 -4.00
C ILE A 605 17.55 -19.36 -5.00
N THR A 606 18.76 -19.67 -5.45
CA THR A 606 19.57 -18.77 -6.30
C THR A 606 20.27 -19.59 -7.39
N ASP A 607 21.03 -18.93 -8.26
CA ASP A 607 21.92 -19.58 -9.24
C ASP A 607 22.93 -20.56 -8.61
N LYS A 608 23.21 -20.43 -7.30
CA LYS A 608 24.03 -21.35 -6.50
C LYS A 608 23.31 -22.63 -6.09
N THR A 609 21.98 -22.71 -6.30
CA THR A 609 21.16 -23.89 -6.02
C THR A 609 20.37 -24.32 -7.27
N PRO A 610 21.04 -24.67 -8.38
CA PRO A 610 20.38 -24.97 -9.66
C PRO A 610 19.36 -26.12 -9.56
N ASP A 611 19.65 -27.13 -8.75
CA ASP A 611 18.73 -28.23 -8.45
C ASP A 611 17.41 -27.77 -7.81
N LEU A 612 17.42 -26.65 -7.06
CA LEU A 612 16.22 -26.06 -6.46
C LEU A 612 15.51 -25.14 -7.47
N ILE A 613 16.24 -24.47 -8.37
CA ILE A 613 15.64 -23.73 -9.48
C ILE A 613 14.82 -24.66 -10.38
N GLU A 614 15.36 -25.83 -10.74
CA GLU A 614 14.59 -26.80 -11.53
C GLU A 614 13.37 -27.31 -10.78
N ALA A 615 13.47 -27.46 -9.45
CA ALA A 615 12.34 -27.86 -8.62
C ALA A 615 11.22 -26.80 -8.54
N CYS A 616 11.53 -25.51 -8.70
CA CYS A 616 10.52 -24.45 -8.78
C CYS A 616 9.69 -24.49 -10.07
N LYS A 617 10.16 -25.17 -11.12
CA LYS A 617 9.47 -25.26 -12.42
C LYS A 617 8.42 -26.39 -12.47
N VAL A 618 8.47 -27.32 -11.52
CA VAL A 618 7.57 -28.48 -11.39
C VAL A 618 6.34 -28.07 -10.60
#